data_AF-A0A2I0HEH5-F1
#
_entry.id   AF-A0A2I0HEH5-F1
#
_cell.length_a   1.000
_cell.length_b   1.000
_cell.length_c   1.000
_cell.angle_alpha   90.00
_cell.angle_beta   90.00
_cell.angle_gamma   90.00
#
_symmetry.space_group_name_H-M   'P 1'
#
loop_
_entity.id
_entity.type
_entity.pdbx_description
1 polymer ?
#
loop_
_entity_poly.entity_id
_entity_poly.type
_entity_poly.pdbx_seq_one_letter_code
_entity_poly.pdbx_strand_id
1 'polypeptide(L)'
;MASHEPKWWLGEPLWETVVKHGLRAATYFWPGSEVNKGPWTCPKEFCKFYNVSVPFEERVDTVLSYFDLPAEEMPAFMTLYFEDPDHQGHK
;
A
#
# COMPACT_ATOMS: atom_id res chain seq x y z
N MET A 1 -8.11 -2.93 10.23
CA MET A 1 -7.12 -4.03 10.30
C MET A 1 -6.92 -4.45 11.75
N ALA A 2 -6.67 -5.74 12.01
CA ALA A 2 -6.76 -6.31 13.35
C ALA A 2 -5.72 -5.80 14.38
N SER A 3 -4.56 -5.28 13.96
CA SER A 3 -3.63 -4.53 14.82
C SER A 3 -2.56 -3.82 14.00
N HIS A 4 -2.22 -2.57 14.36
CA HIS A 4 -1.06 -1.85 13.82
C HIS A 4 0.20 -2.02 14.68
N GLU A 5 0.18 -2.90 15.69
CA GLU A 5 1.34 -3.12 16.55
C GLU A 5 2.42 -3.92 15.80
N PRO A 6 3.65 -3.38 15.62
CA PRO A 6 4.70 -4.01 14.82
C PRO A 6 5.11 -5.42 15.27
N LYS A 7 4.85 -5.78 16.54
CA LYS A 7 5.17 -7.10 17.10
C LYS A 7 4.45 -8.27 16.40
N TRP A 8 3.30 -8.01 15.77
CA TRP A 8 2.52 -9.01 15.05
C TRP A 8 2.96 -9.19 13.59
N TRP A 9 3.72 -8.24 13.05
CA TRP A 9 4.12 -8.21 11.65
C TRP A 9 5.56 -8.67 11.51
N LEU A 10 5.74 -9.98 11.34
CA LEU A 10 7.06 -10.62 11.20
C LEU A 10 7.56 -10.59 9.75
N GLY A 11 8.82 -10.98 9.56
CA GLY A 11 9.44 -10.95 8.24
C GLY A 11 9.66 -9.52 7.70
N GLU A 12 9.91 -9.44 6.41
CA GLU A 12 10.11 -8.21 5.65
C GLU A 12 9.12 -8.18 4.47
N PRO A 13 8.16 -7.25 4.45
CA PRO A 13 7.26 -7.08 3.31
C PRO A 13 7.98 -6.45 2.11
N LEU A 14 7.45 -6.66 0.91
CA LEU A 14 8.09 -6.23 -0.34
C LEU A 14 8.36 -4.72 -0.40
N TRP A 15 7.45 -3.88 0.09
CA TRP A 15 7.67 -2.42 0.11
C TRP A 15 8.83 -2.00 1.02
N GLU A 16 9.11 -2.75 2.10
CA GLU A 16 10.31 -2.54 2.92
C GLU A 16 11.57 -2.90 2.14
N THR A 17 11.58 -4.04 1.43
CA THR A 17 12.71 -4.44 0.58
C THR A 17 13.02 -3.40 -0.49
N VAL A 18 11.99 -2.86 -1.14
CA VAL A 18 12.11 -1.83 -2.18
C VAL A 18 12.74 -0.56 -1.62
N VAL A 19 12.22 -0.04 -0.50
CA VAL A 19 12.79 1.16 0.14
C VAL A 19 14.21 0.93 0.66
N LYS A 20 14.51 -0.25 1.22
CA LYS A 20 15.88 -0.62 1.63
C LYS A 20 16.90 -0.55 0.50
N HIS A 21 16.48 -0.78 -0.73
CA HIS A 21 17.34 -0.73 -1.92
C HIS A 21 17.30 0.63 -2.62
N GLY A 22 16.79 1.67 -1.97
CA GLY A 22 16.80 3.04 -2.49
C GLY A 22 15.75 3.31 -3.57
N LEU A 23 14.76 2.42 -3.71
CA LEU A 23 13.65 2.56 -4.65
C LEU A 23 12.39 3.04 -3.93
N ARG A 24 11.44 3.59 -4.68
CA ARG A 24 10.12 4.00 -4.16
C ARG A 24 9.11 2.86 -4.25
N ALA A 25 8.27 2.73 -3.23
CA ALA A 25 7.15 1.80 -3.22
C ALA A 25 5.84 2.58 -2.97
N ALA A 26 4.73 2.07 -3.49
CA ALA A 26 3.39 2.54 -3.18
C ALA A 26 2.48 1.38 -2.77
N THR A 27 1.58 1.65 -1.85
CA THR A 27 0.65 0.67 -1.31
C THR A 27 -0.72 1.28 -1.15
N TYR A 28 -1.71 0.68 -1.81
CA TYR A 28 -3.09 1.07 -1.68
C TYR A 28 -3.84 -0.04 -0.93
N PHE A 29 -4.07 0.18 0.37
CA PHE A 29 -4.87 -0.66 1.28
C PHE A 29 -4.33 -2.06 1.57
N TRP A 30 -3.09 -2.37 1.17
CA TRP A 30 -2.52 -3.68 1.44
C TRP A 30 -2.35 -3.92 2.94
N PRO A 31 -2.81 -5.06 3.50
CA PRO A 31 -2.66 -5.36 4.92
C PRO A 31 -1.21 -5.27 5.40
N GLY A 32 -0.98 -4.44 6.42
CA GLY A 32 0.35 -4.23 7.00
C GLY A 32 1.15 -3.09 6.37
N SER A 33 0.68 -2.49 5.28
CA SER A 33 1.34 -1.32 4.68
C SER A 33 1.34 -0.09 5.60
N GLU A 34 0.39 0.00 6.52
CA GLU A 34 0.30 1.08 7.53
C GLU A 34 1.17 0.84 8.77
N VAL A 35 1.86 -0.30 8.85
CA VAL A 35 2.68 -0.67 10.01
C VAL A 35 4.12 -0.25 9.78
N ASN A 36 4.60 0.67 10.62
CA ASN A 36 5.98 1.14 10.58
C ASN A 36 6.88 0.24 11.42
N LYS A 37 7.80 -0.49 10.76
CA LYS A 37 8.75 -1.41 11.41
C LYS A 37 10.20 -1.22 10.92
N GLY A 38 10.40 -0.66 9.74
CA GLY A 38 11.71 -0.41 9.15
C GLY A 38 11.76 0.94 8.43
N PRO A 39 12.54 1.06 7.35
CA PRO A 39 12.64 2.29 6.58
C PRO A 39 11.35 2.70 5.85
N TRP A 40 10.42 1.77 5.61
CA TRP A 40 9.07 2.14 5.18
C TRP A 40 8.31 2.85 6.31
N THR A 41 7.88 4.08 6.03
CA THR A 41 7.19 4.95 6.98
C THR A 41 5.72 5.19 6.64
N CYS A 42 5.20 4.49 5.63
CA CYS A 42 3.88 4.75 5.04
C CYS A 42 3.69 6.24 4.67
N PRO A 43 4.48 6.76 3.70
CA PRO A 43 4.38 8.17 3.29
C PRO A 43 3.00 8.47 2.69
N LYS A 44 2.38 9.59 3.10
CA LYS A 44 0.98 9.95 2.73
C LYS A 44 0.69 9.96 1.23
N GLU A 45 1.69 10.29 0.43
CA GLU A 45 1.59 10.32 -1.03
C GLU A 45 1.48 8.91 -1.63
N PHE A 46 2.23 7.93 -1.11
CA PHE A 46 2.32 6.57 -1.66
C PHE A 46 1.66 5.48 -0.81
N CYS A 47 1.21 5.78 0.40
CA CYS A 47 0.57 4.85 1.32
C CYS A 47 -0.79 5.39 1.76
N LYS A 48 -1.86 4.64 1.46
CA LYS A 48 -3.22 5.00 1.87
C LYS A 48 -3.68 4.14 3.03
N PHE A 49 -4.18 4.79 4.08
CA PHE A 49 -4.80 4.12 5.21
C PHE A 49 -6.16 3.55 4.81
N TYR A 50 -6.42 2.31 5.19
CA TYR A 50 -7.59 1.55 4.79
C TYR A 50 -8.90 2.27 5.07
N ASN A 51 -9.66 2.47 4.01
CA ASN A 51 -10.99 3.04 4.07
C ASN A 51 -11.88 2.37 3.02
N VAL A 52 -12.72 1.44 3.48
CA VAL A 52 -13.62 0.65 2.62
C VAL A 52 -14.59 1.51 1.79
N SER A 53 -14.88 2.73 2.25
CA SER A 53 -15.81 3.65 1.57
C SER A 53 -15.22 4.27 0.30
N VAL A 54 -13.90 4.13 0.06
CA VAL A 54 -13.27 4.65 -1.15
C VAL A 54 -13.65 3.77 -2.35
N PRO A 55 -14.27 4.33 -3.40
CA PRO A 55 -14.66 3.60 -4.61
C PRO A 55 -13.45 2.96 -5.30
N PHE A 56 -13.64 1.79 -5.91
CA PHE A 56 -12.55 1.07 -6.58
C PHE A 56 -11.88 1.90 -7.69
N GLU A 57 -12.67 2.64 -8.46
CA GLU A 57 -12.19 3.52 -9.52
C GLU A 57 -11.19 4.56 -8.99
N GLU A 58 -11.50 5.22 -7.87
CA GLU A 58 -10.60 6.19 -7.23
C GLU A 58 -9.26 5.55 -6.82
N ARG A 59 -9.29 4.28 -6.38
CA ARG A 59 -8.06 3.54 -6.03
C ARG A 59 -7.23 3.24 -7.27
N VAL A 60 -7.87 2.81 -8.36
CA VAL A 60 -7.21 2.56 -9.65
C VAL A 60 -6.62 3.84 -10.21
N ASP A 61 -7.39 4.92 -10.24
CA ASP A 61 -6.96 6.23 -10.73
C ASP A 61 -5.75 6.74 -9.95
N THR A 62 -5.74 6.55 -8.63
CA THR A 62 -4.57 6.90 -7.82
C THR A 62 -3.34 6.08 -8.20
N VAL A 63 -3.47 4.76 -8.38
CA VAL A 63 -2.34 3.90 -8.78
C VAL A 63 -1.84 4.29 -10.18
N LEU A 64 -2.74 4.57 -11.12
CA LEU A 64 -2.39 5.03 -12.47
C LEU A 64 -1.68 6.39 -12.44
N SER A 65 -2.12 7.31 -11.57
CA SER A 65 -1.49 8.64 -11.43
C SER A 65 -0.01 8.59 -11.04
N TYR A 66 0.44 7.50 -10.41
CA TYR A 66 1.86 7.33 -10.08
C TYR A 66 2.75 7.11 -11.32
N PHE A 67 2.18 6.62 -12.43
CA PHE A 67 2.89 6.47 -13.70
C PHE A 67 3.04 7.79 -14.46
N ASP A 68 2.29 8.82 -14.07
CA ASP A 68 2.41 10.17 -14.62
C ASP A 68 3.51 11.01 -13.92
N LEU A 69 4.11 10.47 -12.85
CA LEU A 69 5.21 11.12 -12.14
C LEU A 69 6.51 11.11 -12.98
N PRO A 70 7.45 12.02 -12.70
CA PRO A 70 8.82 11.92 -13.22
C PRO A 70 9.40 10.53 -12.96
N ALA A 71 10.23 10.02 -13.88
CA ALA A 71 10.75 8.66 -13.81
C ALA A 71 11.51 8.38 -12.49
N GLU A 72 12.15 9.40 -11.92
CA GLU A 72 12.84 9.31 -10.64
C GLU A 72 11.86 9.19 -9.46
N GLU A 73 10.67 9.75 -9.55
CA GLU A 73 9.64 9.78 -8.51
C GLU A 73 8.64 8.62 -8.61
N MET A 74 8.51 8.01 -9.78
CA MET A 74 7.62 6.86 -10.01
C MET A 74 8.00 5.68 -9.10
N PRO A 75 7.04 5.13 -8.31
CA PRO A 75 7.27 3.92 -7.53
C PRO A 75 7.65 2.71 -8.41
N ALA A 76 8.70 2.00 -8.01
CA ALA A 76 9.16 0.78 -8.67
C ALA A 76 8.29 -0.45 -8.31
N PHE A 77 7.52 -0.35 -7.22
CA PHE A 77 6.63 -1.41 -6.74
C PHE A 77 5.33 -0.78 -6.24
N MET A 78 4.20 -1.37 -6.63
CA MET A 78 2.87 -0.89 -6.26
C MET A 78 1.98 -2.05 -5.84
N THR A 79 1.16 -1.86 -4.81
CA THR A 79 0.11 -2.81 -4.43
C THR A 79 -1.26 -2.13 -4.43
N LEU A 80 -2.30 -2.90 -4.78
CA LEU A 80 -3.69 -2.46 -4.78
C LEU A 80 -4.56 -3.58 -4.23
N TYR A 81 -5.45 -3.25 -3.31
CA TYR A 81 -6.38 -4.18 -2.69
C TYR A 81 -7.84 -3.75 -2.94
N PHE A 82 -8.68 -4.76 -3.21
CA PHE A 82 -10.13 -4.67 -3.28
C PHE A 82 -10.75 -5.71 -2.35
N GLU A 83 -11.82 -5.33 -1.68
CA GLU A 83 -12.54 -6.20 -0.75
C GLU A 83 -13.47 -7.19 -1.47
N ASP A 84 -13.80 -6.95 -2.75
CA ASP A 84 -14.59 -7.86 -3.56
C ASP A 84 -13.71 -8.85 -4.34
N PRO A 85 -14.17 -10.11 -4.54
CA PRO A 85 -15.52 -10.61 -4.26
C PRO A 85 -15.73 -11.19 -2.85
N ASP A 86 -14.75 -11.12 -1.95
CA ASP A 86 -14.84 -11.67 -0.58
C ASP A 86 -16.06 -11.11 0.17
N HIS A 87 -16.27 -9.78 0.11
CA HIS A 87 -17.43 -9.14 0.74
C HIS A 87 -18.77 -9.63 0.16
N GLN A 88 -18.88 -9.87 -1.16
CA GLN A 88 -20.09 -10.46 -1.73
C GLN A 88 -20.30 -11.91 -1.28
N GLY A 89 -19.23 -12.68 -1.12
CA GLY A 89 -19.31 -14.09 -0.71
C GLY A 89 -19.78 -14.29 0.74
N HIS A 90 -19.61 -13.29 1.60
CA HIS A 90 -20.04 -13.32 3.01
C HIS A 90 -21.46 -12.79 3.25
N LYS A 91 -22.13 -12.26 2.23
CA LYS A 91 -23.56 -11.88 2.30
C LYS A 91 -24.47 -13.10 2.17
#